data_AF-A0A9W4SQG6-F1
#
_entry.id   AF-A0A9W4SQG6-F1
#
_cell.length_a   1.000
_cell.length_b   1.000
_cell.length_c   1.000
_cell.angle_alpha   90.00
_cell.angle_beta   90.00
_cell.angle_gamma   90.00
#
_symmetry.space_group_name_H-M   'P 1'
#
loop_
_entity.id
_entity.type
_entity.pdbx_description
1 polymer ?
#
loop_
_entity_poly.entity_id
_entity_poly.type
_entity_poly.pdbx_seq_one_letter_code
_entity_poly.pdbx_strand_id
1 'polypeptide(L)' 'MIGNSAIREITRLCSNLKYFSLEGCKCSRKVIEKLDRNIEVEWFGTESDWSDTGSEN' A
#
# COMPACT_ATOMS: atom_id res chain seq x y z
N MET A 1 -1.03 10.55 6.43
CA MET A 1 -1.11 9.07 6.35
C MET A 1 -2.22 8.75 5.38
N ILE A 2 -1.95 7.98 4.32
CA ILE A 2 -2.98 7.59 3.37
C ILE A 2 -3.72 6.37 3.94
N GLY A 3 -5.03 6.47 4.03
CA GLY A 3 -5.86 5.36 4.49
C GLY A 3 -5.88 4.22 3.48
N ASN A 4 -5.81 2.97 3.97
CA ASN A 4 -5.87 1.78 3.12
C ASN A 4 -7.16 1.72 2.27
N SER A 5 -8.25 2.31 2.74
CA SER A 5 -9.52 2.42 1.98
C SER A 5 -9.36 3.26 0.71
N ALA A 6 -8.67 4.40 0.80
CA ALA A 6 -8.45 5.29 -0.35
C ALA A 6 -7.64 4.60 -1.45
N ILE A 7 -6.56 3.90 -1.08
CA ILE A 7 -5.74 3.15 -2.03
C ILE A 7 -6.57 2.06 -2.74
N ARG A 8 -7.36 1.28 -1.97
CA ARG A 8 -8.25 0.26 -2.55
C ARG A 8 -9.31 0.83 -3.49
N GLU A 9 -9.88 1.99 -3.14
CA GLU A 9 -10.88 2.63 -4.00
C GLU A 9 -10.27 3.13 -5.30
N ILE A 10 -9.10 3.75 -5.25
CA ILE A 10 -8.37 4.20 -6.45
C ILE A 10 -8.07 3.00 -7.36
N THR A 11 -7.48 1.94 -6.84
CA THR A 11 -7.15 0.76 -7.65
C THR A 11 -8.38 0.05 -8.19
N ARG A 12 -9.52 0.08 -7.47
CA ARG A 12 -10.77 -0.56 -7.91
C ARG A 12 -11.47 0.27 -8.99
N LEU A 13 -11.51 1.59 -8.84
CA LEU A 13 -12.24 2.48 -9.75
C LEU A 13 -11.45 2.77 -11.02
N CYS A 14 -10.13 2.80 -10.93
CA CYS A 14 -9.26 3.07 -12.06
C CYS A 14 -8.81 1.76 -12.72
N SER A 15 -9.73 1.06 -13.38
CA SER A 15 -9.46 -0.25 -14.02
C SER A 15 -8.41 -0.21 -15.15
N ASN A 16 -8.10 0.98 -15.68
CA ASN A 16 -7.07 1.20 -16.69
C ASN A 16 -5.76 1.75 -16.10
N LEU A 17 -5.66 1.86 -14.78
CA LEU A 17 -4.45 2.34 -14.10
C LEU A 17 -3.34 1.31 -14.26
N LYS A 18 -2.28 1.69 -14.97
CA LYS A 18 -1.12 0.81 -15.20
C LYS A 18 -0.05 0.99 -14.13
N TYR A 19 0.07 2.20 -13.60
CA TYR A 19 1.11 2.59 -12.66
C TYR A 19 0.54 3.47 -11.55
N PHE A 20 0.93 3.20 -10.32
CA PHE A 20 0.51 3.95 -9.15
C PHE A 20 1.66 4.06 -8.13
N SER A 21 2.27 5.24 -8.03
CA SER A 21 3.36 5.50 -7.07
C SER A 21 2.80 5.96 -5.73
N LEU A 22 3.33 5.37 -4.67
CA LEU A 22 3.08 5.75 -3.28
C LEU A 22 4.37 6.20 -2.58
N GLU A 23 5.36 6.66 -3.35
CA GLU A 23 6.61 7.21 -2.82
C GLU A 23 6.33 8.37 -1.85
N GLY A 24 7.05 8.39 -0.72
CA GLY A 24 6.87 9.39 0.34
C GLY A 24 5.55 9.30 1.11
N CYS A 25 4.66 8.36 0.75
CA CYS A 25 3.39 8.16 1.44
C CYS A 25 3.53 7.13 2.57
N LYS A 26 3.10 7.51 3.78
CA LYS A 26 2.91 6.56 4.88
C LYS A 26 1.60 5.78 4.67
N CYS A 27 1.72 4.51 4.27
CA CYS A 27 0.63 3.55 4.11
C CYS A 27 1.10 2.13 4.49
N SER A 28 0.15 1.24 4.83
CA SER A 28 0.47 -0.12 5.27
C SER A 28 0.79 -1.05 4.10
N ARG A 29 1.87 -1.83 4.17
CA ARG A 29 2.20 -2.87 3.17
C ARG A 29 1.03 -3.84 2.91
N LYS A 30 0.21 -4.12 3.93
CA LYS A 30 -0.99 -5.00 3.81
C LYS A 30 -1.98 -4.51 2.76
N VAL A 31 -2.01 -3.22 2.43
CA VAL A 31 -2.86 -2.72 1.35
C VAL A 31 -2.26 -3.03 -0.01
N ILE A 32 -0.93 -2.85 -0.16
CA ILE A 32 -0.17 -3.11 -1.39
C ILE A 32 -0.27 -4.58 -1.80
N GLU A 33 -0.10 -5.49 -0.85
CA GLU A 33 -0.24 -6.94 -1.08
C GLU A 33 -1.64 -7.36 -1.53
N LYS A 34 -2.67 -6.55 -1.20
CA LYS A 34 -4.07 -6.80 -1.55
C LYS A 34 -4.52 -6.05 -2.81
N LEU A 35 -3.63 -5.29 -3.45
CA LEU A 35 -3.93 -4.63 -4.71
C LEU A 35 -4.01 -5.66 -5.84
N ASP A 36 -4.82 -5.35 -6.84
CA ASP A 36 -4.97 -6.20 -8.02
C ASP A 36 -3.63 -6.30 -8.76
N ARG A 37 -3.24 -7.51 -9.18
CA ARG A 37 -1.90 -7.79 -9.74
C ARG A 37 -1.64 -7.13 -11.09
N ASN A 38 -2.65 -6.47 -11.66
CA ASN A 38 -2.56 -5.77 -12.93
C ASN A 38 -1.99 -4.35 -12.82
N ILE A 39 -1.78 -3.85 -11.59
CA ILE A 39 -1.26 -2.50 -11.34
C ILE A 39 0.17 -2.62 -10.84
N GLU A 40 1.11 -1.95 -11.50
CA GLU A 40 2.46 -1.80 -11.00
C GLU A 40 2.48 -0.73 -9.91
N VAL A 41 2.92 -1.11 -8.71
CA VAL A 41 2.90 -0.25 -7.52
C VAL A 41 4.31 -0.10 -6.99
N GLU A 42 4.85 1.11 -7.10
CA GLU A 42 6.12 1.47 -6.48
C GLU A 42 5.87 2.02 -5.08
N TRP A 43 6.45 1.33 -4.09
CA TRP A 43 6.33 1.69 -2.69
C TRP A 43 7.70 1.71 -2.02
N PHE A 44 8.13 2.90 -1.60
CA PHE A 44 9.32 3.11 -0.80
C PHE A 44 8.89 3.37 0.64
N GLY A 45 8.56 2.30 1.35
CA GLY A 45 8.34 2.37 2.78
C GLY A 45 9.61 2.80 3.50
N THR A 46 9.52 3.74 4.43
CA THR A 46 10.58 3.93 5.41
C THR A 46 10.62 2.68 6.29
N GLU A 47 11.76 1.99 6.37
CA GLU A 47 11.97 0.76 7.16
C GLU A 47 11.54 0.86 8.64
N SER A 48 11.25 2.07 9.12
CA SER A 48 10.83 2.37 10.50
C SER A 48 9.46 1.82 10.93
N ASP A 49 8.66 1.24 10.03
CA ASP A 49 7.40 0.56 10.40
C ASP A 49 7.62 -0.94 10.75
N TRP A 50 8.88 -1.39 10.84
CA TRP A 50 9.25 -2.70 11.39
C TRP A 50 9.11 -2.78 12.91
N SER A 51 7.91 -2.55 13.38
CA SER A 51 7.46 -3.21 14.59
C SER A 51 6.22 -4.03 14.23
N ASP A 52 6.47 -5.22 13.67
CA ASP A 52 5.73 -6.36 14.17
C ASP A 52 6.04 -6.38 15.67
N THR A 53 5.20 -5.73 16.48
CA THR A 53 5.12 -6.09 17.89
C THR A 53 4.51 -7.49 17.92
N GLY A 54 5.33 -8.49 17.57
CA GLY A 54 5.29 -9.77 18.25
C GLY A 54 5.63 -9.46 19.70
N SER A 55 4.64 -9.00 20.45
CA SER A 55 4.66 -9.13 21.89
C SER A 55 3.98 -10.45 22.20
N GLU A 56 4.85 -11.38 22.59
CA GLU A 56 4.59 -12.56 23.40
C GLU A 56 3.34 -12.43 24.28
N ASN A 57 2.52 -13.48 24.29
CA ASN A 57 2.00 -14.19 25.46
C ASN A 57 1.50 -15.56 25.00
#